data_AF-A0A662VMB7-F1
#
_entry.id   AF-A0A662VMB7-F1
#
_cell.length_a   1.000
_cell.length_b   1.000
_cell.length_c   1.000
_cell.angle_alpha   90.00
_cell.angle_beta   90.00
_cell.angle_gamma   90.00
#
_symmetry.space_group_name_H-M   'P 1'
#
loop_
_entity.id
_entity.type
_entity.pdbx_description
1 polymer ?
#
loop_
_entity_poly.entity_id
_entity_poly.type
_entity_poly.pdbx_seq_one_letter_code
_entity_poly.pdbx_strand_id
1 'polypeptide(L)'
;MPDVGDAIVINTVLETAAMPAREWGVPAVVGESNYASKNTPKLYYSLADVKADHGDASDVAKAAQAIFAQGVRKLYAVSMEVATPGSPTATEVETALNTLAPYAENKQIHGVCLAMVTDTTLLAKLKEFADANNVVFTATNANGATVSEITTAVSNLASPNGFFLAHNDSDIDEDVAAAALGVIMTLKPWNTTFWRSINVGVNEYFAPGDVPTLENGKANVILNLANANRISNALTTGGDPKFIDITRTKYYTVTAIQDSLASLRLRMAKIPYTKAGLEYVRAAIASALEGMVRDGALSGYTIVMPDYDSIPEEDKANRVLKNVYVTATLAGDIHTFELNLTIQV
;
A
#
# COMPACT_ATOMS: atom_id res chain seq x y z
N MET A 1 8.24 40.34 -27.76
CA MET A 1 8.02 38.91 -27.47
C MET A 1 7.31 38.84 -26.14
N PRO A 2 6.07 38.33 -26.09
CA PRO A 2 5.40 38.05 -24.83
C PRO A 2 6.12 36.89 -24.14
N ASP A 3 6.50 37.08 -22.89
CA ASP A 3 7.28 36.16 -22.07
C ASP A 3 6.34 35.13 -21.41
N VAL A 4 6.85 33.96 -21.02
CA VAL A 4 6.08 32.87 -20.41
C VAL A 4 5.45 33.29 -19.06
N GLY A 5 5.83 34.45 -18.52
CA GLY A 5 5.29 35.04 -17.29
C GLY A 5 3.88 35.63 -17.36
N ASP A 6 3.27 35.82 -18.55
CA ASP A 6 1.97 36.53 -18.68
C ASP A 6 0.72 35.62 -18.72
N ALA A 7 0.86 34.29 -18.58
CA ALA A 7 -0.28 33.36 -18.57
C ALA A 7 -0.63 32.80 -17.16
N ILE A 8 0.18 33.07 -16.14
CA ILE A 8 0.02 32.47 -14.81
C ILE A 8 0.37 33.51 -13.73
N VAL A 9 -0.65 34.12 -13.14
CA VAL A 9 -0.54 34.94 -11.92
C VAL A 9 -0.80 34.04 -10.72
N ILE A 10 0.24 33.69 -9.96
CA ILE A 10 0.11 32.98 -8.67
C ILE A 10 0.32 33.99 -7.55
N ASN A 11 -0.77 34.32 -6.85
CA ASN A 11 -0.68 35.02 -5.57
C ASN A 11 -0.26 34.02 -4.49
N THR A 12 0.94 34.18 -3.93
CA THR A 12 1.42 33.37 -2.81
C THR A 12 1.14 34.09 -1.50
N VAL A 13 0.29 33.49 -0.66
CA VAL A 13 0.18 33.82 0.77
C VAL A 13 0.70 32.60 1.51
N LEU A 14 1.60 32.81 2.47
CA LEU A 14 2.11 31.75 3.34
C LEU A 14 1.02 31.31 4.31
N GLU A 15 0.21 30.32 3.94
CA GLU A 15 -0.49 29.50 4.93
C GLU A 15 0.49 28.46 5.49
N THR A 16 1.21 28.87 6.54
CA THR A 16 1.94 27.94 7.42
C THR A 16 0.96 27.30 8.40
N ALA A 17 0.19 26.36 7.88
CA ALA A 17 -0.35 25.25 8.66
C ALA A 17 -0.36 24.05 7.74
N ALA A 18 0.58 23.12 7.95
CA ALA A 18 0.54 21.82 7.28
C ALA A 18 -0.85 21.22 7.55
N MET A 19 -1.69 21.13 6.50
CA MET A 19 -2.93 20.38 6.61
C MET A 19 -2.54 18.99 7.12
N PRO A 20 -3.22 18.46 8.15
CA PRO A 20 -2.90 17.15 8.66
C PRO A 20 -3.12 16.13 7.53
N ALA A 21 -2.02 15.61 6.97
CA ALA A 21 -2.09 14.48 6.07
C ALA A 21 -2.77 13.33 6.84
N ARG A 22 -3.91 12.88 6.32
CA ARG A 22 -4.67 11.76 6.84
C ARG A 22 -3.98 10.49 6.35
N GLU A 23 -3.39 9.71 7.25
CA GLU A 23 -2.98 8.34 6.92
C GLU A 23 -4.20 7.49 6.56
N TRP A 24 -4.03 6.64 5.56
CA TRP A 24 -5.05 5.72 5.08
C TRP A 24 -4.69 4.25 5.32
N GLY A 25 -3.42 3.97 5.58
CA GLY A 25 -2.93 2.66 6.00
C GLY A 25 -1.96 2.77 7.17
N VAL A 26 -1.66 1.62 7.76
CA VAL A 26 -0.70 1.49 8.86
C VAL A 26 0.40 0.54 8.40
N PRO A 27 1.64 1.00 8.26
CA PRO A 27 2.76 0.15 7.91
C PRO A 27 3.22 -0.70 9.09
N ALA A 28 3.79 -1.85 8.76
CA ALA A 28 4.58 -2.67 9.66
C ALA A 28 6.00 -2.82 9.12
N VAL A 29 6.99 -2.83 10.01
CA VAL A 29 8.38 -3.10 9.68
C VAL A 29 8.87 -4.27 10.50
N VAL A 30 9.57 -5.20 9.84
CA VAL A 30 10.20 -6.36 10.48
C VAL A 30 11.68 -6.34 10.17
N GLY A 31 12.52 -6.39 11.20
CA GLY A 31 13.96 -6.25 11.00
C GLY A 31 14.79 -6.65 12.21
N GLU A 32 16.10 -6.63 12.04
CA GLU A 32 17.02 -6.83 13.16
C GLU A 32 17.14 -5.56 14.00
N SER A 33 17.24 -5.75 15.32
CA SER A 33 17.47 -4.67 16.28
C SER A 33 17.94 -5.23 17.62
N ASN A 34 18.34 -4.36 18.56
CA ASN A 34 18.73 -4.78 19.90
C ASN A 34 17.57 -4.84 20.91
N TYR A 35 16.33 -4.71 20.44
CA TYR A 35 15.17 -4.70 21.33
C TYR A 35 15.04 -6.03 22.08
N ALA A 36 14.76 -5.95 23.38
CA ALA A 36 14.72 -7.12 24.26
C ALA A 36 13.54 -8.06 23.96
N SER A 37 12.39 -7.51 23.55
CA SER A 37 11.20 -8.30 23.21
C SER A 37 11.21 -8.66 21.72
N LYS A 38 11.80 -9.81 21.40
CA LYS A 38 11.85 -10.37 20.05
C LYS A 38 10.49 -10.90 19.61
N ASN A 39 10.26 -10.93 18.30
CA ASN A 39 9.06 -11.46 17.64
C ASN A 39 7.74 -10.97 18.27
N THR A 40 7.74 -9.72 18.75
CA THR A 40 6.58 -9.11 19.41
C THR A 40 6.28 -7.78 18.73
N PRO A 41 5.16 -7.68 17.98
CA PRO A 41 4.76 -6.42 17.38
C PRO A 41 4.45 -5.37 18.43
N LYS A 42 4.99 -4.17 18.24
CA LYS A 42 4.68 -2.99 19.05
C LYS A 42 4.31 -1.82 18.15
N LEU A 43 3.23 -1.11 18.50
CA LEU A 43 2.79 0.09 17.82
C LEU A 43 3.57 1.29 18.34
N TYR A 44 4.16 2.05 17.44
CA TYR A 44 4.90 3.27 17.73
C TYR A 44 4.22 4.47 17.07
N TYR A 45 4.33 5.63 17.72
CA TYR A 45 3.78 6.90 17.23
C TYR A 45 4.87 7.95 16.93
N SER A 46 6.13 7.61 17.19
CA SER A 46 7.26 8.50 16.96
C SER A 46 8.52 7.71 16.64
N LEU A 47 9.41 8.32 15.86
CA LEU A 47 10.75 7.76 15.60
C LEU A 47 11.59 7.70 16.88
N ALA A 48 11.41 8.65 17.80
CA ALA A 48 12.15 8.69 19.05
C ALA A 48 11.90 7.44 19.91
N ASP A 49 10.64 6.99 20.00
CA ASP A 49 10.29 5.79 20.75
C ASP A 49 10.84 4.51 20.07
N VAL A 50 10.81 4.45 18.74
CA VAL A 50 11.42 3.34 18.00
C VAL A 50 12.92 3.28 18.29
N LYS A 51 13.62 4.41 18.22
CA LYS A 51 15.05 4.51 18.48
C LYS A 51 15.42 4.14 19.91
N ALA A 52 14.61 4.56 20.88
CA ALA A 52 14.80 4.21 22.29
C ALA A 52 14.76 2.70 22.54
N ASP A 53 13.83 1.99 21.88
CA ASP A 53 13.65 0.55 22.08
C ASP A 53 14.56 -0.32 21.19
N HIS A 54 14.69 0.04 19.91
CA HIS A 54 15.39 -0.78 18.92
C HIS A 54 16.87 -0.39 18.75
N GLY A 55 17.25 0.81 19.16
CA GLY A 55 18.57 1.41 18.99
C GLY A 55 18.69 2.17 17.67
N ASP A 56 19.34 3.34 17.72
CA ASP A 56 19.46 4.30 16.61
C ASP A 56 20.04 3.72 15.32
N ALA A 57 20.99 2.80 15.44
CA ALA A 57 21.70 2.18 14.32
C ALA A 57 21.03 0.89 13.81
N SER A 58 19.93 0.45 14.44
CA SER A 58 19.23 -0.77 14.01
C SER A 58 18.56 -0.60 12.65
N ASP A 59 18.42 -1.71 11.93
CA ASP A 59 17.72 -1.72 10.65
C ASP A 59 16.27 -1.27 10.83
N VAL A 60 15.61 -1.72 11.89
CA VAL A 60 14.25 -1.28 12.26
C VAL A 60 14.19 0.24 12.43
N ALA A 61 15.16 0.87 13.08
CA ALA A 61 15.18 2.32 13.26
C ALA A 61 15.39 3.08 11.94
N LYS A 62 16.24 2.57 11.04
CA LYS A 62 16.48 3.16 9.71
C LYS A 62 15.23 3.07 8.82
N ALA A 63 14.60 1.91 8.77
CA ALA A 63 13.37 1.70 8.04
C ALA A 63 12.20 2.54 8.62
N ALA A 64 12.08 2.60 9.94
CA ALA A 64 11.12 3.49 10.60
C ALA A 64 11.38 4.96 10.25
N GLN A 65 12.63 5.40 10.24
CA GLN A 65 13.00 6.76 9.84
C GLN A 65 12.53 7.07 8.41
N ALA A 66 12.77 6.16 7.47
CA ALA A 66 12.32 6.29 6.08
C ALA A 66 10.78 6.38 5.96
N ILE A 67 10.04 5.59 6.75
CA ILE A 67 8.57 5.62 6.80
C ILE A 67 8.04 6.94 7.39
N PHE A 68 8.54 7.33 8.56
CA PHE A 68 8.13 8.57 9.24
C PHE A 68 8.46 9.81 8.39
N ALA A 69 9.56 9.79 7.63
CA ALA A 69 9.94 10.86 6.73
C ALA A 69 8.93 11.12 5.59
N GLN A 70 8.05 10.15 5.28
CA GLN A 70 6.96 10.33 4.31
C GLN A 70 5.71 10.97 4.92
N GLY A 71 5.66 11.17 6.24
CA GLY A 71 4.51 11.75 6.94
C GLY A 71 3.54 10.75 7.57
N VAL A 72 3.92 9.47 7.68
CA VAL A 72 3.22 8.49 8.51
C VAL A 72 3.39 8.86 9.99
N ARG A 73 2.37 8.65 10.83
CA ARG A 73 2.32 8.99 12.26
C ARG A 73 2.38 7.77 13.15
N LYS A 74 2.11 6.58 12.63
CA LYS A 74 2.24 5.36 13.40
C LYS A 74 2.66 4.17 12.55
N LEU A 75 3.42 3.27 13.15
CA LEU A 75 3.83 2.02 12.53
C LEU A 75 3.95 0.91 13.56
N TYR A 76 3.73 -0.33 13.14
CA TYR A 76 4.13 -1.49 13.93
C TYR A 76 5.59 -1.81 13.63
N ALA A 77 6.40 -2.06 14.65
CA ALA A 77 7.73 -2.61 14.47
C ALA A 77 7.87 -3.96 15.19
N VAL A 78 8.60 -4.87 14.56
CA VAL A 78 8.95 -6.18 15.09
C VAL A 78 10.46 -6.34 15.02
N SER A 79 11.09 -6.58 16.17
CA SER A 79 12.47 -7.06 16.19
C SER A 79 12.47 -8.56 15.96
N MET A 80 13.17 -9.03 14.93
CA MET A 80 13.36 -10.45 14.68
C MET A 80 14.29 -11.08 15.74
N GLU A 81 13.97 -12.31 16.13
CA GLU A 81 14.92 -13.21 16.81
C GLU A 81 15.82 -13.84 15.74
N VAL A 82 17.12 -13.52 15.79
CA VAL A 82 18.09 -13.98 14.78
C VAL A 82 19.29 -14.58 15.50
N ALA A 83 19.61 -15.83 15.18
CA ALA A 83 20.69 -16.57 15.84
C ALA A 83 22.08 -16.01 15.49
N THR A 84 22.27 -15.53 14.27
CA THR A 84 23.53 -14.92 13.80
C THR A 84 23.26 -13.50 13.31
N PRO A 85 23.65 -12.46 14.07
CA PRO A 85 23.39 -11.07 13.71
C PRO A 85 23.86 -10.72 12.29
N GLY A 86 23.00 -10.06 11.52
CA GLY A 86 23.25 -9.67 10.12
C GLY A 86 23.14 -10.82 9.13
N SER A 87 22.65 -11.99 9.53
CA SER A 87 22.44 -13.14 8.65
C SER A 87 21.16 -13.88 9.02
N PRO A 88 19.99 -13.22 8.91
CA PRO A 88 18.72 -13.82 9.23
C PRO A 88 18.37 -14.91 8.22
N THR A 89 17.86 -16.02 8.73
CA THR A 89 17.38 -17.14 7.92
C THR A 89 15.93 -16.91 7.50
N ALA A 90 15.51 -17.58 6.42
CA ALA A 90 14.12 -17.50 5.95
C ALA A 90 13.10 -17.94 7.03
N THR A 91 13.45 -18.91 7.87
CA THR A 91 12.58 -19.38 8.98
C THR A 91 12.43 -18.33 10.08
N GLU A 92 13.50 -17.61 10.41
CA GLU A 92 13.46 -16.52 11.41
C GLU A 92 12.61 -15.35 10.91
N VAL A 93 12.79 -14.96 9.64
CA VAL A 93 11.96 -13.94 8.98
C VAL A 93 10.48 -14.35 8.98
N GLU A 94 10.18 -15.59 8.58
CA GLU A 94 8.83 -16.13 8.57
C GLU A 94 8.20 -16.13 9.97
N THR A 95 8.97 -16.51 11.00
CA THR A 95 8.51 -16.49 12.40
C THR A 95 8.13 -15.09 12.84
N ALA A 96 8.98 -14.09 12.55
CA ALA A 96 8.71 -12.71 12.90
C ALA A 96 7.50 -12.15 12.14
N LEU A 97 7.40 -12.40 10.84
CA LEU A 97 6.25 -11.98 10.02
C LEU A 97 4.94 -12.57 10.53
N ASN A 98 4.90 -13.86 10.87
CA ASN A 98 3.69 -14.53 11.34
C ASN A 98 3.12 -13.92 12.63
N THR A 99 3.94 -13.22 13.42
CA THR A 99 3.46 -12.48 14.61
C THR A 99 2.54 -11.30 14.24
N LEU A 100 2.61 -10.81 13.01
CA LEU A 100 1.77 -9.74 12.48
C LEU A 100 0.43 -10.24 11.90
N ALA A 101 0.23 -11.55 11.73
CA ALA A 101 -1.00 -12.09 11.12
C ALA A 101 -2.29 -11.65 11.85
N PRO A 102 -2.37 -11.67 13.20
CA PRO A 102 -3.55 -11.17 13.92
C PRO A 102 -3.82 -9.68 13.67
N TYR A 103 -2.77 -8.90 13.45
CA TYR A 103 -2.89 -7.47 13.17
C TYR A 103 -3.40 -7.22 11.75
N ALA A 104 -3.03 -8.05 10.78
CA ALA A 104 -3.56 -7.98 9.43
C ALA A 104 -5.02 -8.47 9.35
N GLU A 105 -5.35 -9.55 10.07
CA GLU A 105 -6.72 -10.07 10.19
C GLU A 105 -7.66 -8.99 10.72
N ASN A 106 -7.24 -8.32 11.81
CA ASN A 106 -7.98 -7.23 12.46
C ASN A 106 -7.85 -5.87 11.76
N LYS A 107 -7.29 -5.81 10.54
CA LYS A 107 -7.13 -4.57 9.75
C LYS A 107 -6.36 -3.46 10.48
N GLN A 108 -5.46 -3.84 11.37
CA GLN A 108 -4.59 -2.93 12.11
C GLN A 108 -3.32 -2.57 11.32
N ILE A 109 -2.94 -3.40 10.34
CA ILE A 109 -1.85 -3.15 9.38
C ILE A 109 -2.36 -3.31 7.95
N HIS A 110 -1.73 -2.59 7.03
CA HIS A 110 -2.14 -2.51 5.61
C HIS A 110 -0.98 -2.74 4.64
N GLY A 111 0.26 -2.66 5.14
CA GLY A 111 1.41 -3.13 4.39
C GLY A 111 2.62 -3.38 5.29
N VAL A 112 3.59 -4.11 4.74
CA VAL A 112 4.75 -4.59 5.47
C VAL A 112 6.02 -4.51 4.62
N CYS A 113 7.15 -4.20 5.23
CA CYS A 113 8.47 -4.31 4.62
C CYS A 113 9.46 -5.00 5.56
N LEU A 114 10.50 -5.59 4.98
CA LEU A 114 11.67 -6.05 5.74
C LEU A 114 12.69 -4.91 5.80
N ALA A 115 13.15 -4.56 6.99
CA ALA A 115 14.07 -3.45 7.18
C ALA A 115 15.46 -3.76 6.61
N MET A 116 15.95 -2.94 5.68
CA MET A 116 17.28 -3.05 5.06
C MET A 116 17.55 -4.39 4.33
N VAL A 117 16.52 -5.18 4.03
CA VAL A 117 16.67 -6.50 3.38
C VAL A 117 16.41 -6.39 1.88
N THR A 118 17.38 -6.85 1.08
CA THR A 118 17.29 -6.96 -0.38
C THR A 118 17.47 -8.41 -0.89
N ASP A 119 17.74 -9.36 0.02
CA ASP A 119 17.86 -10.78 -0.31
C ASP A 119 16.51 -11.36 -0.77
N THR A 120 16.47 -11.85 -2.02
CA THR A 120 15.24 -12.36 -2.64
C THR A 120 14.65 -13.60 -1.96
N THR A 121 15.48 -14.40 -1.27
CA THR A 121 15.02 -15.56 -0.49
C THR A 121 14.23 -15.11 0.74
N LEU A 122 14.70 -14.05 1.40
CA LEU A 122 14.00 -13.47 2.55
C LEU A 122 12.76 -12.68 2.11
N LEU A 123 12.85 -11.93 1.01
CA LEU A 123 11.72 -11.22 0.43
C LEU A 123 10.63 -12.17 -0.08
N ALA A 124 10.96 -13.41 -0.47
CA ALA A 124 9.95 -14.42 -0.79
C ALA A 124 9.06 -14.73 0.43
N LYS A 125 9.61 -14.71 1.66
CA LYS A 125 8.82 -14.88 2.89
C LYS A 125 7.91 -13.68 3.18
N LEU A 126 8.40 -12.47 2.91
CA LEU A 126 7.58 -11.26 2.97
C LEU A 126 6.38 -11.35 2.01
N LYS A 127 6.63 -11.79 0.77
CA LYS A 127 5.59 -12.02 -0.23
C LYS A 127 4.57 -13.07 0.23
N GLU A 128 5.03 -14.23 0.70
CA GLU A 128 4.15 -15.31 1.20
C GLU A 128 3.21 -14.79 2.30
N PHE A 129 3.75 -14.06 3.27
CA PHE A 129 2.97 -13.44 4.34
C PHE A 129 1.95 -12.43 3.79
N ALA A 130 2.38 -11.54 2.90
CA ALA A 130 1.55 -10.48 2.35
C ALA A 130 0.36 -11.03 1.55
N ASP A 131 0.62 -12.05 0.72
CA ASP A 131 -0.40 -12.74 -0.08
C ASP A 131 -1.41 -13.48 0.79
N ALA A 132 -0.96 -14.16 1.84
CA ALA A 132 -1.84 -14.86 2.77
C ALA A 132 -2.75 -13.91 3.57
N ASN A 133 -2.26 -12.70 3.87
CA ASN A 133 -2.93 -11.76 4.77
C ASN A 133 -3.63 -10.58 4.08
N ASN A 134 -3.57 -10.50 2.75
CA ASN A 134 -4.13 -9.39 1.97
C ASN A 134 -3.61 -8.01 2.41
N VAL A 135 -2.28 -7.91 2.55
CA VAL A 135 -1.57 -6.65 2.83
C VAL A 135 -0.57 -6.37 1.72
N VAL A 136 -0.25 -5.10 1.48
CA VAL A 136 0.78 -4.73 0.49
C VAL A 136 2.17 -5.01 1.05
N PHE A 137 3.12 -5.42 0.21
CA PHE A 137 4.53 -5.43 0.61
C PHE A 137 5.36 -4.56 -0.32
N THR A 138 6.44 -3.99 0.24
CA THR A 138 7.43 -3.25 -0.54
C THR A 138 8.79 -3.93 -0.50
N ALA A 139 9.52 -3.82 -1.60
CA ALA A 139 10.87 -4.32 -1.75
C ALA A 139 11.70 -3.37 -2.63
N THR A 140 13.02 -3.50 -2.55
CA THR A 140 13.96 -2.73 -3.35
C THR A 140 15.17 -3.58 -3.73
N ASN A 141 16.03 -3.07 -4.60
CA ASN A 141 17.25 -3.75 -5.04
C ASN A 141 18.41 -3.50 -4.08
N ALA A 142 19.42 -4.37 -4.13
CA ALA A 142 20.70 -4.10 -3.48
C ALA A 142 21.42 -2.95 -4.19
N ASN A 143 22.24 -2.23 -3.43
CA ASN A 143 23.11 -1.18 -3.98
C ASN A 143 24.00 -1.74 -5.10
N GLY A 144 24.08 -1.03 -6.21
CA GLY A 144 24.87 -1.44 -7.38
C GLY A 144 24.29 -2.58 -8.21
N ALA A 145 23.05 -3.02 -7.94
CA ALA A 145 22.38 -4.04 -8.75
C ALA A 145 22.16 -3.57 -10.20
N THR A 146 22.45 -4.44 -11.15
CA THR A 146 22.22 -4.21 -12.58
C THR A 146 20.72 -4.33 -12.93
N VAL A 147 20.31 -3.75 -14.06
CA VAL A 147 18.93 -3.86 -14.57
C VAL A 147 18.48 -5.32 -14.71
N SER A 148 19.38 -6.22 -15.13
CA SER A 148 19.08 -7.65 -15.27
C SER A 148 18.85 -8.34 -13.92
N GLU A 149 19.60 -7.96 -12.88
CA GLU A 149 19.42 -8.51 -11.53
C GLU A 149 18.11 -8.01 -10.92
N ILE A 150 17.80 -6.72 -11.11
CA ILE A 150 16.56 -6.10 -10.63
C ILE A 150 15.33 -6.78 -11.26
N THR A 151 15.28 -6.89 -12.58
CA THR A 151 14.16 -7.54 -13.28
C THR A 151 14.00 -9.01 -12.87
N THR A 152 15.10 -9.72 -12.62
CA THR A 152 15.06 -11.09 -12.08
C THR A 152 14.46 -11.12 -10.67
N ALA A 153 14.89 -10.22 -9.78
CA ALA A 153 14.37 -10.12 -8.42
C ALA A 153 12.87 -9.81 -8.41
N VAL A 154 12.40 -8.88 -9.25
CA VAL A 154 10.97 -8.56 -9.37
C VAL A 154 10.16 -9.74 -9.86
N SER A 155 10.65 -10.48 -10.85
CA SER A 155 9.99 -11.69 -11.36
C SER A 155 9.81 -12.75 -10.26
N ASN A 156 10.83 -12.97 -9.43
CA ASN A 156 10.75 -13.90 -8.29
C ASN A 156 9.75 -13.43 -7.22
N LEU A 157 9.45 -12.13 -7.16
CA LEU A 157 8.53 -11.52 -6.22
C LEU A 157 7.15 -11.22 -6.83
N ALA A 158 6.80 -11.84 -7.95
CA ALA A 158 5.55 -11.57 -8.67
C ALA A 158 4.29 -11.79 -7.80
N SER A 159 3.60 -10.70 -7.45
CA SER A 159 2.38 -10.71 -6.65
C SER A 159 1.50 -9.48 -6.94
N PRO A 160 0.16 -9.60 -6.84
CA PRO A 160 -0.75 -8.44 -6.87
C PRO A 160 -0.54 -7.46 -5.70
N ASN A 161 0.09 -7.93 -4.62
CA ASN A 161 0.38 -7.16 -3.39
C ASN A 161 1.78 -6.56 -3.36
N GLY A 162 2.64 -6.92 -4.31
CA GLY A 162 4.03 -6.49 -4.31
C GLY A 162 4.20 -5.15 -4.99
N PHE A 163 4.98 -4.28 -4.37
CA PHE A 163 5.45 -3.02 -4.94
C PHE A 163 6.98 -2.96 -4.84
N PHE A 164 7.66 -3.05 -5.98
CA PHE A 164 9.11 -2.94 -6.03
C PHE A 164 9.52 -1.54 -6.48
N LEU A 165 10.37 -0.88 -5.71
CA LEU A 165 10.93 0.43 -6.05
C LEU A 165 12.44 0.32 -6.26
N ALA A 166 12.87 0.44 -7.51
CA ALA A 166 14.27 0.35 -7.90
C ALA A 166 14.98 1.72 -7.82
N HIS A 167 16.25 1.69 -7.46
CA HIS A 167 17.17 2.83 -7.50
C HIS A 167 18.51 2.43 -8.12
N ASN A 168 19.22 3.39 -8.72
CA ASN A 168 20.54 3.18 -9.30
C ASN A 168 21.67 3.59 -8.36
N ASP A 169 21.37 4.36 -7.32
CA ASP A 169 22.33 4.89 -6.36
C ASP A 169 23.00 3.77 -5.55
N SER A 170 24.31 3.65 -5.68
CA SER A 170 25.12 2.62 -5.02
C SER A 170 25.55 2.98 -3.60
N ASP A 171 25.43 4.25 -3.21
CA ASP A 171 25.90 4.78 -1.92
C ASP A 171 24.75 5.06 -0.95
N ILE A 172 23.51 4.80 -1.34
CA ILE A 172 22.33 5.00 -0.48
C ILE A 172 22.39 4.12 0.78
N ASP A 173 22.17 4.73 1.94
CA ASP A 173 22.14 4.07 3.25
C ASP A 173 20.74 4.06 3.90
N GLU A 174 19.78 4.74 3.27
CA GLU A 174 18.36 4.76 3.64
C GLU A 174 17.59 3.56 3.07
N ASP A 175 16.55 3.13 3.78
CA ASP A 175 15.70 2.04 3.33
C ASP A 175 14.67 2.52 2.30
N VAL A 176 14.97 2.32 1.01
CA VAL A 176 14.12 2.69 -0.12
C VAL A 176 12.78 1.93 -0.10
N ALA A 177 12.77 0.65 0.32
CA ALA A 177 11.54 -0.13 0.39
C ALA A 177 10.61 0.40 1.48
N ALA A 178 11.16 0.78 2.64
CA ALA A 178 10.41 1.39 3.72
C ALA A 178 9.90 2.80 3.36
N ALA A 179 10.71 3.61 2.66
CA ALA A 179 10.27 4.89 2.12
C ALA A 179 9.08 4.72 1.16
N ALA A 180 9.14 3.75 0.24
CA ALA A 180 8.04 3.43 -0.66
C ALA A 180 6.76 3.06 0.11
N LEU A 181 6.90 2.23 1.16
CA LEU A 181 5.78 1.84 2.01
C LEU A 181 5.14 3.05 2.68
N GLY A 182 5.95 3.97 3.21
CA GLY A 182 5.48 5.21 3.80
C GLY A 182 4.64 6.04 2.82
N VAL A 183 5.11 6.22 1.58
CA VAL A 183 4.34 6.93 0.54
C VAL A 183 3.01 6.22 0.29
N ILE A 184 2.99 4.91 0.10
CA ILE A 184 1.75 4.15 -0.16
C ILE A 184 0.76 4.29 1.01
N MET A 185 1.23 4.27 2.26
CA MET A 185 0.35 4.33 3.45
C MET A 185 -0.28 5.71 3.71
N THR A 186 0.35 6.79 3.23
CA THR A 186 -0.21 8.15 3.32
C THR A 186 -1.26 8.44 2.24
N LEU A 187 -1.24 7.71 1.13
CA LEU A 187 -2.19 7.89 0.03
C LEU A 187 -3.50 7.18 0.27
N LYS A 188 -4.61 7.75 -0.23
CA LYS A 188 -5.87 7.03 -0.38
C LYS A 188 -5.66 5.71 -1.14
N PRO A 189 -6.39 4.63 -0.82
CA PRO A 189 -6.25 3.33 -1.49
C PRO A 189 -6.36 3.39 -3.02
N TRP A 190 -7.22 4.26 -3.54
CA TRP A 190 -7.47 4.46 -4.98
C TRP A 190 -6.63 5.57 -5.62
N ASN A 191 -5.68 6.15 -4.90
CA ASN A 191 -4.74 7.11 -5.48
C ASN A 191 -3.44 6.42 -5.87
N THR A 192 -3.00 6.66 -7.10
CA THR A 192 -1.73 6.17 -7.64
C THR A 192 -0.50 6.80 -6.98
N THR A 193 0.61 6.04 -6.98
CA THR A 193 1.95 6.54 -6.66
C THR A 193 2.64 7.22 -7.83
N PHE A 194 2.05 7.18 -9.04
CA PHE A 194 2.60 7.81 -10.24
C PHE A 194 2.99 9.28 -10.00
N TRP A 195 4.27 9.58 -10.21
CA TRP A 195 4.92 10.88 -10.01
C TRP A 195 4.70 11.50 -8.63
N ARG A 196 4.41 10.70 -7.61
CA ARG A 196 4.42 11.16 -6.23
C ARG A 196 5.84 11.40 -5.78
N SER A 197 6.03 12.50 -5.06
CA SER A 197 7.30 12.79 -4.40
C SER A 197 7.56 11.76 -3.31
N ILE A 198 8.81 11.34 -3.21
CA ILE A 198 9.31 10.46 -2.16
C ILE A 198 10.50 11.14 -1.49
N ASN A 199 10.51 11.18 -0.17
CA ASN A 199 11.61 11.75 0.60
C ASN A 199 12.63 10.65 0.89
N VAL A 200 13.62 10.52 0.02
CA VAL A 200 14.70 9.53 0.14
C VAL A 200 15.97 10.11 -0.47
N GLY A 201 17.14 9.75 0.07
CA GLY A 201 18.45 10.30 -0.29
C GLY A 201 19.01 9.95 -1.67
N VAL A 202 18.25 9.26 -2.53
CA VAL A 202 18.71 8.80 -3.86
C VAL A 202 19.12 9.97 -4.75
N ASN A 203 20.36 9.98 -5.24
CA ASN A 203 20.91 11.05 -6.07
C ASN A 203 21.45 10.58 -7.43
N GLU A 204 21.54 9.26 -7.66
CA GLU A 204 21.85 8.66 -8.96
C GLU A 204 20.61 7.96 -9.55
N TYR A 205 20.42 8.13 -10.86
CA TYR A 205 19.22 7.68 -11.55
C TYR A 205 19.57 6.80 -12.75
N PHE A 206 18.69 5.85 -13.07
CA PHE A 206 18.84 5.01 -14.25
C PHE A 206 18.83 5.84 -15.54
N ALA A 207 19.52 5.34 -16.57
CA ALA A 207 19.50 5.97 -17.88
C ALA A 207 18.07 5.92 -18.47
N PRO A 208 17.67 6.90 -19.31
CA PRO A 208 16.32 6.93 -19.89
C PRO A 208 15.90 5.67 -20.65
N GLY A 209 16.85 4.91 -21.22
CA GLY A 209 16.57 3.64 -21.91
C GLY A 209 16.33 2.45 -20.97
N ASP A 210 16.82 2.52 -19.73
CA ASP A 210 16.67 1.45 -18.73
C ASP A 210 15.32 1.51 -18.03
N VAL A 211 14.74 2.70 -17.87
CA VAL A 211 13.45 2.90 -17.19
C VAL A 211 12.32 2.09 -17.85
N PRO A 212 12.09 2.15 -19.18
CA PRO A 212 11.08 1.30 -19.83
C PRO A 212 11.37 -0.20 -19.69
N THR A 213 12.65 -0.60 -19.63
CA THR A 213 13.04 -2.00 -19.44
C THR A 213 12.65 -2.48 -18.04
N LEU A 214 12.93 -1.68 -17.02
CA LEU A 214 12.54 -1.93 -15.63
C LEU A 214 11.02 -1.97 -15.46
N GLU A 215 10.30 -1.01 -16.05
CA GLU A 215 8.83 -0.95 -15.96
C GLU A 215 8.14 -2.10 -16.70
N ASN A 216 8.67 -2.53 -17.87
CA ASN A 216 8.21 -3.76 -18.54
C ASN A 216 8.51 -5.01 -17.69
N GLY A 217 9.61 -4.99 -16.93
CA GLY A 217 9.94 -5.96 -15.89
C GLY A 217 9.13 -5.80 -14.60
N LYS A 218 8.14 -4.90 -14.56
CA LYS A 218 7.22 -4.64 -13.43
C LYS A 218 7.88 -3.99 -12.21
N ALA A 219 9.07 -3.43 -12.38
CA ALA A 219 9.71 -2.59 -11.38
C ALA A 219 9.23 -1.14 -11.51
N ASN A 220 8.94 -0.48 -10.40
CA ASN A 220 8.83 0.97 -10.36
C ASN A 220 10.23 1.55 -10.14
N VAL A 221 10.47 2.78 -10.57
CA VAL A 221 11.81 3.38 -10.53
C VAL A 221 11.77 4.73 -9.83
N ILE A 222 12.83 5.08 -9.08
CA ILE A 222 13.04 6.46 -8.61
C ILE A 222 13.61 7.29 -9.75
N LEU A 223 12.90 8.37 -10.09
CA LEU A 223 13.29 9.35 -11.10
C LEU A 223 13.51 10.71 -10.45
N ASN A 224 14.39 11.52 -11.04
CA ASN A 224 14.40 12.96 -10.79
C ASN A 224 13.44 13.65 -11.74
N LEU A 225 12.37 14.23 -11.20
CA LEU A 225 11.40 14.99 -11.98
C LEU A 225 11.05 16.28 -11.23
N ALA A 226 11.27 17.41 -11.90
CA ALA A 226 11.14 18.75 -11.33
C ALA A 226 11.97 18.95 -10.05
N ASN A 227 13.25 18.53 -10.08
CA ASN A 227 14.22 18.65 -8.97
C ASN A 227 13.81 17.94 -7.68
N ALA A 228 13.03 16.86 -7.79
CA ALA A 228 12.61 16.04 -6.66
C ALA A 228 12.61 14.57 -7.05
N ASN A 229 12.90 13.71 -6.06
CA ASN A 229 12.74 12.27 -6.20
C ASN A 229 11.26 11.93 -6.32
N ARG A 230 10.91 11.21 -7.38
CA ARG A 230 9.55 10.79 -7.68
C ARG A 230 9.51 9.34 -8.11
N ILE A 231 8.39 8.70 -7.83
CA ILE A 231 8.12 7.33 -8.25
C ILE A 231 7.64 7.36 -9.71
N SER A 232 8.24 6.53 -10.56
CA SER A 232 7.94 6.50 -12.00
C SER A 232 6.51 6.04 -12.30
N ASN A 233 6.03 5.03 -11.58
CA ASN A 233 4.76 4.36 -11.85
C ASN A 233 4.10 3.82 -10.57
N ALA A 234 3.08 2.99 -10.73
CA ALA A 234 2.37 2.35 -9.63
C ALA A 234 2.18 0.85 -9.85
N LEU A 235 3.12 0.21 -10.53
CA LEU A 235 3.04 -1.18 -10.96
C LEU A 235 3.07 -2.16 -9.79
N THR A 236 2.28 -3.23 -9.89
CA THR A 236 2.47 -4.42 -9.05
C THR A 236 3.58 -5.29 -9.61
N THR A 237 4.27 -6.05 -8.76
CA THR A 237 5.28 -7.01 -9.22
C THR A 237 4.68 -8.18 -10.01
N GLY A 238 3.39 -8.50 -9.81
CA GLY A 238 2.69 -9.56 -10.53
C GLY A 238 2.30 -9.16 -11.95
N GLY A 239 1.90 -7.91 -12.15
CA GLY A 239 1.36 -7.39 -13.41
C GLY A 239 -0.16 -7.58 -13.59
N ASP A 240 -0.82 -8.32 -12.68
CA ASP A 240 -2.28 -8.45 -12.60
C ASP A 240 -2.77 -8.43 -11.13
N PRO A 241 -3.50 -7.38 -10.70
CA PRO A 241 -3.81 -6.18 -11.46
C PRO A 241 -2.53 -5.40 -11.76
N LYS A 242 -2.51 -4.65 -12.87
CA LYS A 242 -1.32 -3.92 -13.30
C LYS A 242 -0.84 -2.90 -12.26
N PHE A 243 -1.75 -2.24 -11.56
CA PHE A 243 -1.45 -1.14 -10.65
C PHE A 243 -1.83 -1.46 -9.20
N ILE A 244 -1.01 -1.00 -8.25
CA ILE A 244 -1.13 -1.31 -6.82
C ILE A 244 -2.35 -0.65 -6.16
N ASP A 245 -2.80 0.49 -6.66
CA ASP A 245 -4.02 1.17 -6.19
C ASP A 245 -5.28 0.31 -6.42
N ILE A 246 -5.29 -0.52 -7.47
CA ILE A 246 -6.39 -1.47 -7.73
C ILE A 246 -6.48 -2.49 -6.58
N THR A 247 -5.35 -3.10 -6.22
CA THR A 247 -5.27 -4.07 -5.11
C THR A 247 -5.69 -3.42 -3.80
N ARG A 248 -5.17 -2.22 -3.51
CA ARG A 248 -5.50 -1.48 -2.28
C ARG A 248 -6.97 -1.09 -2.23
N THR A 249 -7.55 -0.63 -3.34
CA THR A 249 -8.96 -0.27 -3.45
C THR A 249 -9.86 -1.49 -3.22
N LYS A 250 -9.48 -2.66 -3.74
CA LYS A 250 -10.20 -3.91 -3.49
C LYS A 250 -10.26 -4.23 -1.98
N TYR A 251 -9.13 -4.18 -1.28
CA TYR A 251 -9.08 -4.47 0.16
C TYR A 251 -9.84 -3.44 1.00
N TYR A 252 -9.75 -2.17 0.63
CA TYR A 252 -10.54 -1.12 1.27
C TYR A 252 -12.04 -1.30 1.04
N THR A 253 -12.46 -1.66 -0.18
CA THR A 253 -13.88 -1.91 -0.51
C THR A 253 -14.46 -3.02 0.35
N VAL A 254 -13.73 -4.12 0.52
CA VAL A 254 -14.15 -5.25 1.39
C VAL A 254 -14.33 -4.76 2.83
N THR A 255 -13.36 -4.02 3.35
CA THR A 255 -13.39 -3.49 4.73
C THR A 255 -14.57 -2.53 4.93
N ALA A 256 -14.79 -1.60 3.99
CA ALA A 256 -15.89 -0.64 4.06
C ALA A 256 -17.28 -1.32 4.06
N ILE A 257 -17.45 -2.38 3.26
CA ILE A 257 -18.69 -3.17 3.26
C ILE A 257 -18.85 -3.93 4.59
N GLN A 258 -17.79 -4.55 5.09
CA GLN A 258 -17.80 -5.28 6.38
C GLN A 258 -18.18 -4.35 7.54
N ASP A 259 -17.57 -3.18 7.62
CA ASP A 259 -17.85 -2.19 8.67
C ASP A 259 -19.29 -1.69 8.60
N SER A 260 -19.81 -1.43 7.39
CA SER A 260 -21.20 -1.00 7.22
C SER A 260 -22.21 -2.07 7.66
N LEU A 261 -21.96 -3.34 7.31
CA LEU A 261 -22.80 -4.46 7.73
C LEU A 261 -22.71 -4.72 9.23
N ALA A 262 -21.51 -4.63 9.82
CA ALA A 262 -21.31 -4.74 11.26
C ALA A 262 -22.05 -3.63 12.00
N SER A 263 -21.95 -2.38 11.52
CA SER A 263 -22.67 -1.22 12.06
C SER A 263 -24.19 -1.38 11.96
N LEU A 264 -24.70 -1.92 10.84
CA LEU A 264 -26.13 -2.28 10.73
C LEU A 264 -26.52 -3.28 11.82
N ARG A 265 -25.74 -4.34 12.01
CA ARG A 265 -26.04 -5.39 12.99
C ARG A 265 -25.98 -4.89 14.44
N LEU A 266 -25.06 -3.98 14.75
CA LEU A 266 -24.95 -3.36 16.08
C LEU A 266 -26.09 -2.40 16.40
N ARG A 267 -26.60 -1.68 15.39
CA ARG A 267 -27.73 -0.74 15.56
C ARG A 267 -29.09 -1.41 15.62
N MET A 268 -29.25 -2.55 14.94
CA MET A 268 -30.52 -3.26 14.90
C MET A 268 -30.54 -4.44 15.88
N ALA A 269 -31.47 -4.41 16.83
CA ALA A 269 -31.72 -5.55 17.71
C ALA A 269 -31.96 -6.85 16.91
N LYS A 270 -32.69 -6.74 15.80
CA LYS A 270 -32.97 -7.82 14.86
C LYS A 270 -33.00 -7.30 13.43
N ILE A 271 -32.31 -7.99 12.53
CA ILE A 271 -32.52 -7.87 11.08
C ILE A 271 -33.52 -8.96 10.71
N PRO A 272 -34.79 -8.65 10.37
CA PRO A 272 -35.79 -9.65 10.08
C PRO A 272 -35.51 -10.33 8.73
N TYR A 273 -35.79 -11.63 8.63
CA TYR A 273 -35.73 -12.35 7.35
C TYR A 273 -37.02 -12.05 6.56
N THR A 274 -37.10 -10.86 5.99
CA THR A 274 -38.24 -10.35 5.19
C THR A 274 -37.71 -9.51 4.03
N LYS A 275 -38.56 -9.20 3.03
CA LYS A 275 -38.18 -8.28 1.93
C LYS A 275 -37.60 -6.96 2.45
N ALA A 276 -38.21 -6.38 3.50
CA ALA A 276 -37.69 -5.17 4.14
C ALA A 276 -36.35 -5.37 4.85
N GLY A 277 -36.11 -6.54 5.46
CA GLY A 277 -34.83 -6.83 6.11
C GLY A 277 -33.69 -7.06 5.12
N LEU A 278 -33.97 -7.70 3.98
CA LEU A 278 -33.03 -7.79 2.86
C LEU A 278 -32.68 -6.40 2.33
N GLU A 279 -33.67 -5.50 2.25
CA GLU A 279 -33.44 -4.11 1.84
C GLU A 279 -32.56 -3.35 2.83
N TYR A 280 -32.65 -3.61 4.15
CA TYR A 280 -31.70 -3.01 5.11
C TYR A 280 -30.25 -3.44 4.84
N VAL A 281 -30.04 -4.72 4.51
CA VAL A 281 -28.71 -5.23 4.12
C VAL A 281 -28.23 -4.57 2.83
N ARG A 282 -29.09 -4.50 1.81
CA ARG A 282 -28.78 -3.83 0.54
C ARG A 282 -28.40 -2.36 0.76
N ALA A 283 -29.19 -1.64 1.55
CA ALA A 283 -28.96 -0.23 1.85
C ALA A 283 -27.65 0.01 2.62
N ALA A 284 -27.28 -0.89 3.53
CA ALA A 284 -25.99 -0.80 4.23
C ALA A 284 -24.81 -0.98 3.26
N ILE A 285 -24.87 -1.97 2.36
CA ILE A 285 -23.83 -2.18 1.33
C ILE A 285 -23.78 -0.95 0.40
N ALA A 286 -24.94 -0.49 -0.08
CA ALA A 286 -25.07 0.68 -0.95
C ALA A 286 -24.46 1.93 -0.31
N SER A 287 -24.74 2.18 0.98
CA SER A 287 -24.19 3.33 1.70
C SER A 287 -22.65 3.34 1.75
N ALA A 288 -22.01 2.18 1.86
CA ALA A 288 -20.55 2.08 1.83
C ALA A 288 -20.00 2.42 0.43
N LEU A 289 -20.60 1.82 -0.61
CA LEU A 289 -20.18 2.00 -2.00
C LEU A 289 -20.45 3.41 -2.52
N GLU A 290 -21.57 4.04 -2.13
CA GLU A 290 -21.87 5.44 -2.44
C GLU A 290 -20.85 6.40 -1.84
N GLY A 291 -20.36 6.11 -0.62
CA GLY A 291 -19.26 6.86 -0.03
C GLY A 291 -18.00 6.81 -0.90
N MET A 292 -17.67 5.62 -1.41
CA MET A 292 -16.53 5.42 -2.30
C MET A 292 -16.71 6.06 -3.68
N VAL A 293 -17.92 6.06 -4.24
CA VAL A 293 -18.24 6.78 -5.49
C VAL A 293 -18.04 8.28 -5.31
N ARG A 294 -18.58 8.84 -4.22
CA ARG A 294 -18.43 10.28 -3.90
C ARG A 294 -16.96 10.68 -3.70
N ASP A 295 -16.17 9.79 -3.12
CA ASP A 295 -14.75 10.04 -2.87
C ASP A 295 -13.85 9.81 -4.10
N GLY A 296 -14.44 9.43 -5.24
CA GLY A 296 -13.75 9.23 -6.53
C GLY A 296 -13.06 7.88 -6.70
N ALA A 297 -13.30 6.91 -5.80
CA ALA A 297 -12.69 5.58 -5.90
C ALA A 297 -13.39 4.70 -6.95
N LEU A 298 -14.71 4.83 -7.03
CA LEU A 298 -15.59 4.02 -7.89
C LEU A 298 -16.35 4.93 -8.86
N SER A 299 -16.58 4.45 -10.08
CA SER A 299 -17.47 5.10 -11.05
C SER A 299 -18.93 4.68 -10.89
N GLY A 300 -19.17 3.49 -10.33
CA GLY A 300 -20.51 2.96 -10.10
C GLY A 300 -20.49 1.58 -9.46
N TYR A 301 -21.67 1.08 -9.10
CA TYR A 301 -21.83 -0.24 -8.49
C TYR A 301 -23.22 -0.84 -8.76
N THR A 302 -23.31 -2.16 -8.65
CA THR A 302 -24.56 -2.93 -8.73
C THR A 302 -24.61 -3.93 -7.58
N ILE A 303 -25.75 -4.02 -6.90
CA ILE A 303 -26.01 -5.00 -5.85
C ILE A 303 -27.21 -5.85 -6.27
N VAL A 304 -27.01 -7.16 -6.32
CA VAL A 304 -28.07 -8.14 -6.59
C VAL A 304 -28.34 -8.91 -5.31
N MET A 305 -29.53 -8.72 -4.75
CA MET A 305 -30.03 -9.49 -3.61
C MET A 305 -30.74 -10.75 -4.11
N PRO A 306 -30.69 -11.87 -3.38
CA PRO A 306 -31.56 -13.01 -3.66
C PRO A 306 -33.02 -12.61 -3.52
N ASP A 307 -33.88 -13.19 -4.35
CA ASP A 307 -35.32 -13.05 -4.15
C ASP A 307 -35.72 -13.75 -2.84
N TYR A 308 -36.58 -13.12 -2.05
CA TYR A 308 -36.99 -13.63 -0.74
C TYR A 308 -37.59 -15.04 -0.85
N ASP A 309 -38.36 -15.25 -1.91
CA ASP A 309 -39.10 -16.48 -2.16
C ASP A 309 -38.18 -17.61 -2.69
N SER A 310 -36.96 -17.29 -3.16
CA SER A 310 -35.98 -18.27 -3.64
C SER A 310 -34.94 -18.68 -2.58
N ILE A 311 -34.98 -18.08 -1.39
CA ILE A 311 -34.07 -18.42 -0.31
C ILE A 311 -34.52 -19.76 0.33
N PRO A 312 -33.62 -20.76 0.43
CA PRO A 312 -33.92 -22.03 1.08
C PRO A 312 -34.36 -21.87 2.54
N GLU A 313 -35.34 -22.65 2.98
CA GLU A 313 -35.79 -22.65 4.39
C GLU A 313 -34.66 -23.06 5.36
N GLU A 314 -33.73 -23.90 4.92
CA GLU A 314 -32.53 -24.25 5.68
C GLU A 314 -31.65 -23.02 5.98
N ASP A 315 -31.43 -22.15 5.00
CA ASP A 315 -30.65 -20.93 5.18
C ASP A 315 -31.37 -19.95 6.12
N LYS A 316 -32.70 -19.86 6.03
CA LYS A 316 -33.52 -19.05 6.96
C LYS A 316 -33.45 -19.60 8.39
N ALA A 317 -33.54 -20.92 8.55
CA ALA A 317 -33.43 -21.59 9.84
C ALA A 317 -32.04 -21.41 10.47
N ASN A 318 -30.99 -21.53 9.65
CA ASN A 318 -29.59 -21.29 10.04
C ASN A 318 -29.25 -19.79 10.16
N ARG A 319 -30.17 -18.90 9.77
CA ARG A 319 -30.02 -17.44 9.81
C ARG A 319 -28.83 -16.93 8.99
N VAL A 320 -28.60 -17.55 7.84
CA VAL A 320 -27.52 -17.20 6.91
C VAL A 320 -28.14 -16.61 5.65
N LEU A 321 -27.68 -15.43 5.23
CA LEU A 321 -28.03 -14.84 3.95
C LEU A 321 -26.92 -15.15 2.93
N LYS A 322 -27.25 -15.87 1.86
CA LYS A 322 -26.33 -16.23 0.77
C LYS A 322 -26.76 -15.56 -0.54
N ASN A 323 -25.93 -15.70 -1.59
CA ASN A 323 -26.22 -15.25 -2.96
C ASN A 323 -26.47 -13.75 -3.11
N VAL A 324 -25.79 -12.94 -2.28
CA VAL A 324 -25.69 -11.49 -2.48
C VAL A 324 -24.49 -11.22 -3.38
N TYR A 325 -24.71 -10.64 -4.55
CA TYR A 325 -23.64 -10.29 -5.48
C TYR A 325 -23.43 -8.79 -5.50
N VAL A 326 -22.18 -8.37 -5.39
CA VAL A 326 -21.77 -6.97 -5.42
C VAL A 326 -20.73 -6.82 -6.52
N THR A 327 -21.02 -5.95 -7.48
CA THR A 327 -20.09 -5.58 -8.55
C THR A 327 -19.81 -4.09 -8.43
N ALA A 328 -18.55 -3.70 -8.36
CA ALA A 328 -18.12 -2.31 -8.31
C ALA A 328 -17.16 -2.03 -9.47
N THR A 329 -17.31 -0.87 -10.10
CA THR A 329 -16.45 -0.43 -11.21
C THR A 329 -15.52 0.66 -10.69
N LEU A 330 -14.22 0.47 -10.86
CA LEU A 330 -13.21 1.48 -10.48
C LEU A 330 -13.36 2.75 -11.32
N ALA A 331 -13.02 3.90 -10.75
CA ALA A 331 -12.97 5.15 -11.51
C ALA A 331 -11.76 5.18 -12.48
N GLY A 332 -10.67 4.51 -12.12
CA GLY A 332 -9.41 4.49 -12.86
C GLY A 332 -8.61 5.78 -12.69
N ASP A 333 -7.40 5.78 -13.22
CA ASP A 333 -6.51 6.95 -13.25
C ASP A 333 -5.81 7.04 -14.61
N ILE A 334 -5.49 8.26 -15.05
CA ILE A 334 -4.87 8.55 -16.34
C ILE A 334 -3.39 8.81 -16.12
N HIS A 335 -2.52 7.93 -16.63
CA HIS A 335 -1.06 8.09 -16.53
C HIS A 335 -0.42 8.70 -17.80
N THR A 336 -1.04 8.55 -18.96
CA THR A 336 -0.46 8.97 -20.26
C THR A 336 -1.39 9.91 -21.02
N PHE A 337 -0.84 10.97 -21.60
CA PHE A 337 -1.55 11.97 -22.38
C PHE A 337 -0.98 12.02 -23.81
N GLU A 338 -1.84 11.81 -24.81
CA GLU A 338 -1.50 11.99 -26.22
C GLU A 338 -2.34 13.15 -26.78
N LEU A 339 -1.69 14.16 -27.35
CA LEU A 339 -2.33 15.41 -27.79
C LEU A 339 -1.96 15.69 -29.25
N ASN A 340 -2.99 15.90 -30.08
CA ASN A 340 -2.84 16.32 -31.48
C ASN A 340 -3.10 17.83 -31.59
N LEU A 341 -2.06 18.62 -31.88
CA LEU A 341 -2.17 20.06 -32.09
C LEU A 341 -2.11 20.39 -33.58
N THR A 342 -3.17 21.00 -34.11
CA THR A 342 -3.20 21.56 -35.47
C THR A 342 -3.18 23.09 -35.39
N ILE A 343 -2.21 23.72 -36.02
CA ILE A 343 -2.13 25.18 -36.14
C ILE A 343 -2.63 25.57 -37.53
N GLN A 344 -3.65 26.41 -37.60
CA GLN A 344 -4.17 27.00 -38.83
C GLN A 344 -3.86 28.50 -38.87
N VAL A 345 -3.62 29.03 -40.07
CA VAL A 345 -3.43 30.47 -40.33
C VAL A 345 -4.77 31.12 -40.60
#